data_AF-A0AAQ0Q7C0-F1
#
_entry.id   AF-A0AAQ0Q7C0-F1
#
_cell.length_a   1.000
_cell.length_b   1.000
_cell.length_c   1.000
_cell.angle_alpha   90.00
_cell.angle_beta   90.00
_cell.angle_gamma   90.00
#
_symmetry.space_group_name_H-M   'P 1'
#
loop_
_entity.id
_entity.type
_entity.pdbx_description
1 polymer ?
#
loop_
_entity_poly.entity_id
_entity_poly.type
_entity_poly.pdbx_seq_one_letter_code
_entity_poly.pdbx_strand_id
1 'polypeptide(L)'
;MLLGAISPAWAQNAKEGEFYSSTPQACPDDTISVSIESEGGRMDTVGIRIYFHQSKVNLLPKYQRNAERLDSFLVELQRIKSDSSLKVRAIRIMGGASPEGTTRFNKWLSEQRAARITEYMVKNSPVELDPSIISAEYPGVDWCGLKRIVLADPDVPDRDEVLRIIDTPGTPDDRMPRLKKLHWAIPWMYLYNKYYPSLRASQVQIIYEHPRPPLPRIMIGPQRFNYVPTIIAPPMPYYHILTDRPFYMTVSTNMLYDLFLIPNVGIDFYMGKRWSAEINWNYAWWKSDRIHWYWRYYGGDLTIKKWFGKKAQGKPFSGHHIGPYFQMLTYDFELGGKGYQARRWTHAAGIAYGYSMPITSRLNLDFTIGLGYSWGQFYKYVPIDNHYVWKATKRRKMISPTRLEVSLVWLLGHGNVNTEEDLEK
;
A
#
# COMPACT_ATOMS: atom_id res chain seq x y z
N MET A 1 35.60 7.47 -0.35
CA MET A 1 35.89 8.78 0.24
C MET A 1 34.80 9.09 1.26
N LEU A 2 35.17 9.04 2.54
CA LEU A 2 34.36 9.48 3.67
C LEU A 2 34.23 11.01 3.61
N LEU A 3 33.02 11.54 3.65
CA LEU A 3 32.79 12.94 3.99
C LEU A 3 32.06 12.97 5.33
N GLY A 4 32.81 13.41 6.35
CA GLY A 4 32.34 13.57 7.71
C GLY A 4 31.29 14.68 7.82
N ALA A 5 30.28 14.41 8.64
CA ALA A 5 29.27 15.36 9.04
C ALA A 5 29.90 16.43 9.95
N ILE A 6 29.74 17.70 9.60
CA ILE A 6 29.97 18.82 10.51
C ILE A 6 28.58 19.25 10.98
N SER A 7 28.25 18.91 12.23
CA SER A 7 27.10 19.46 12.93
C SER A 7 27.43 20.90 13.38
N PRO A 8 26.57 21.90 13.17
CA PRO A 8 26.80 23.25 13.67
C PRO A 8 26.78 23.30 15.21
N ALA A 9 27.63 24.14 15.81
CA ALA A 9 27.85 24.24 17.26
C ALA A 9 26.60 24.60 18.10
N TRP A 10 25.50 25.06 17.50
CA TRP A 10 24.25 25.31 18.22
C TRP A 10 23.45 24.02 18.52
N ALA A 11 23.76 22.90 17.86
CA ALA A 11 23.09 21.61 18.05
C ALA A 11 23.51 20.88 19.36
N GLN A 12 24.48 21.41 20.12
CA GLN A 12 25.06 20.73 21.28
C GLN A 12 24.33 20.97 22.62
N ASN A 13 23.27 21.79 22.65
CA ASN A 13 22.57 22.15 23.91
C ASN A 13 21.17 21.54 24.08
N ALA A 14 20.82 20.48 23.35
CA ALA A 14 19.63 19.71 23.67
C ALA A 14 19.95 18.74 24.82
N LYS A 15 19.69 19.16 26.07
CA LYS A 15 19.77 18.28 27.24
C LYS A 15 18.90 17.05 26.99
N GLU A 16 19.53 15.87 27.06
CA GLU A 16 18.85 14.58 27.23
C GLU A 16 18.05 14.64 28.54
N GLY A 17 16.74 14.81 28.40
CA GLY A 17 15.79 14.84 29.51
C GLY A 17 14.53 14.11 29.07
N GLU A 18 14.31 12.95 29.69
CA GLU A 18 13.09 12.17 29.62
C GLU A 18 11.87 13.04 29.98
N PHE A 19 11.08 13.43 28.98
CA PHE A 19 9.70 13.85 29.18
C PHE A 19 8.87 13.30 28.02
N TYR A 20 8.35 12.09 28.19
CA TYR A 20 7.23 11.60 27.40
C TYR A 20 6.00 12.41 27.80
N SER A 21 5.71 13.46 27.03
CA SER A 21 4.43 14.17 27.11
C SER A 21 3.32 13.22 26.66
N SER A 22 2.52 12.75 27.63
CA SER A 22 1.36 11.86 27.43
C SER A 22 0.09 12.61 27.01
N THR A 23 0.19 13.86 26.56
CA THR A 23 -0.94 14.59 25.99
C THR A 23 -1.05 14.35 24.49
N PRO A 24 -2.25 14.08 23.93
CA PRO A 24 -2.46 14.05 22.50
C PRO A 24 -2.03 15.41 21.93
N GLN A 25 -0.92 15.43 21.21
CA GLN A 25 -0.43 16.64 20.56
C GLN A 25 -1.49 17.04 19.52
N ALA A 26 -2.24 18.10 19.82
CA ALA A 26 -3.21 18.65 18.89
C ALA A 26 -2.48 18.95 17.57
N CYS A 27 -2.93 18.32 16.48
CA CYS A 27 -2.29 18.48 15.19
C CYS A 27 -2.37 19.96 14.76
N PRO A 28 -1.23 20.65 14.55
CA PRO A 28 -1.27 22.03 14.08
C PRO A 28 -1.96 22.09 12.72
N ASP A 29 -2.85 23.06 12.55
CA ASP A 29 -3.63 23.24 11.34
C ASP A 29 -2.73 23.63 10.16
N ASP A 30 -3.01 23.11 8.96
CA ASP A 30 -2.21 23.32 7.73
C ASP A 30 -2.70 24.54 6.94
N THR A 31 -3.79 25.16 7.41
CA THR A 31 -4.37 26.35 6.81
C THR A 31 -3.32 27.45 6.78
N ILE A 32 -3.00 27.89 5.56
CA ILE A 32 -2.03 28.93 5.21
C ILE A 32 -2.43 30.31 5.81
N SER A 33 -3.55 30.38 6.53
CA SER A 33 -4.01 31.53 7.28
C SER A 33 -5.02 31.08 8.33
N VAL A 34 -4.60 30.97 9.60
CA VAL A 34 -5.51 30.86 10.74
C VAL A 34 -5.35 32.13 11.56
N SER A 35 -6.47 32.83 11.71
CA SER A 35 -6.57 34.02 12.57
C SER A 35 -7.16 33.61 13.91
N ILE A 36 -6.36 33.71 14.97
CA ILE A 36 -6.82 33.45 16.34
C ILE A 36 -6.85 34.77 17.09
N GLU A 37 -8.02 35.13 17.62
CA GLU A 37 -8.13 36.22 18.60
C GLU A 37 -7.61 35.73 19.95
N SER A 38 -6.55 36.37 20.46
CA SER A 38 -5.98 36.10 21.77
C SER A 38 -5.98 37.37 22.61
N GLU A 39 -5.86 37.24 23.94
CA GLU A 39 -5.77 38.38 24.87
C GLU A 39 -4.61 39.35 24.54
N GLY A 40 -3.66 38.99 23.67
CA GLY A 40 -2.56 39.83 23.19
C GLY A 40 -2.89 40.70 21.97
N GLY A 41 -3.74 40.22 21.05
CA GLY A 41 -3.95 40.76 19.71
C GLY A 41 -4.38 39.64 18.75
N ARG A 42 -4.67 39.99 17.49
CA ARG A 42 -4.98 38.98 16.45
C ARG A 42 -3.68 38.38 15.93
N MET A 43 -3.51 37.08 16.10
CA MET A 43 -2.39 36.31 15.56
C MET A 43 -2.77 35.74 14.21
N ASP A 44 -1.97 36.02 13.18
CA ASP A 44 -2.09 35.43 11.86
C ASP A 44 -0.82 34.59 11.57
N THR A 45 -0.99 33.53 10.79
CA THR A 45 0.10 32.63 10.39
C THR A 45 0.11 32.49 8.88
N VAL A 46 1.27 32.64 8.26
CA VAL A 46 1.47 32.35 6.82
C VAL A 46 2.54 31.29 6.68
N GLY A 47 2.34 30.30 5.82
CA GLY A 47 3.31 29.23 5.64
C GLY A 47 3.30 28.54 4.28
N ILE A 48 4.36 27.79 4.05
CA ILE A 48 4.57 27.00 2.84
C ILE A 48 5.02 25.58 3.17
N ARG A 49 4.86 24.67 2.21
CA ARG A 49 5.45 23.33 2.24
C ARG A 49 6.56 23.22 1.21
N ILE A 50 7.68 22.64 1.64
CA ILE A 50 8.86 22.34 0.83
C ILE A 50 8.97 20.84 0.65
N TYR A 51 9.04 20.37 -0.59
CA TYR A 51 8.98 18.95 -0.93
C TYR A 51 10.38 18.38 -1.20
N PHE A 52 10.55 17.10 -0.88
CA PHE A 52 11.81 16.37 -1.04
C PHE A 52 11.55 15.04 -1.74
N HIS A 53 12.56 14.55 -2.46
CA HIS A 53 12.53 13.17 -2.95
C HIS A 53 12.56 12.18 -1.78
N GLN A 54 12.09 10.97 -2.06
CA GLN A 54 12.13 9.85 -1.13
C GLN A 54 13.56 9.65 -0.59
N SER A 55 13.69 9.55 0.73
CA SER A 55 14.97 9.29 1.42
C SER A 55 16.09 10.32 1.13
N LYS A 56 15.76 11.51 0.62
CA LYS A 56 16.72 12.59 0.36
C LYS A 56 16.46 13.80 1.25
N VAL A 57 17.54 14.54 1.52
CA VAL A 57 17.56 15.79 2.30
C VAL A 57 17.86 17.02 1.44
N ASN A 58 18.27 16.81 0.19
CA ASN A 58 18.67 17.88 -0.72
C ASN A 58 17.45 18.75 -1.07
N LEU A 59 17.55 20.04 -0.76
CA LEU A 59 16.60 21.04 -1.21
C LEU A 59 16.80 21.28 -2.71
N LEU A 60 15.91 20.74 -3.54
CA LEU A 60 15.97 20.91 -5.00
C LEU A 60 15.00 22.02 -5.42
N PRO A 61 15.48 23.16 -5.96
CA PRO A 61 14.62 24.29 -6.32
C PRO A 61 13.55 23.94 -7.39
N LYS A 62 13.91 23.11 -8.38
CA LYS A 62 13.01 22.72 -9.47
C LYS A 62 11.99 21.64 -9.09
N TYR A 63 12.20 20.93 -7.99
CA TYR A 63 11.29 19.87 -7.57
C TYR A 63 10.02 20.48 -6.97
N GLN A 64 8.84 20.09 -7.47
CA GLN A 64 7.53 20.53 -6.95
C GLN A 64 7.39 22.06 -6.79
N ARG A 65 8.07 22.84 -7.65
CA ARG A 65 8.09 24.32 -7.62
C ARG A 65 8.60 24.89 -6.29
N ASN A 66 9.54 24.22 -5.63
CA ASN A 66 10.13 24.67 -4.36
C ASN A 66 10.75 26.08 -4.46
N ALA A 67 11.40 26.42 -5.57
CA ALA A 67 11.98 27.75 -5.80
C ALA A 67 10.92 28.84 -5.63
N GLU A 68 9.83 28.75 -6.40
CA GLU A 68 8.75 29.73 -6.36
C GLU A 68 8.11 29.83 -4.97
N ARG A 69 8.00 28.70 -4.23
CA ARG A 69 7.44 28.70 -2.87
C ARG A 69 8.34 29.44 -1.90
N LEU A 70 9.64 29.15 -1.94
CA LEU A 70 10.63 29.80 -1.10
C LEU A 70 10.71 31.30 -1.41
N ASP A 71 10.76 31.66 -2.69
CA ASP A 71 10.80 33.06 -3.12
C ASP A 71 9.54 33.81 -2.66
N SER A 72 8.35 33.24 -2.86
CA SER A 72 7.09 33.83 -2.38
C SER A 72 7.09 34.03 -0.87
N PHE A 73 7.62 33.05 -0.12
CA PHE A 73 7.69 33.11 1.33
C PHE A 73 8.69 34.17 1.83
N LEU A 74 9.84 34.31 1.18
CA LEU A 74 10.83 35.34 1.52
C LEU A 74 10.32 36.76 1.22
N VAL A 75 9.59 36.94 0.11
CA VAL A 75 8.91 38.21 -0.20
C VAL A 75 7.88 38.57 0.87
N GLU A 76 7.08 37.59 1.30
CA GLU A 76 6.08 37.83 2.33
C GLU A 76 6.70 38.10 3.70
N LEU A 77 7.79 37.39 4.05
CA LEU A 77 8.58 37.67 5.25
C LEU A 77 9.14 39.10 5.24
N GLN A 78 9.66 39.56 4.11
CA GLN A 78 10.13 40.92 3.94
C GLN A 78 9.01 41.93 4.11
N ARG A 79 7.83 41.67 3.50
CA ARG A 79 6.65 42.53 3.61
C ARG A 79 6.23 42.68 5.07
N ILE A 80 6.11 41.57 5.80
CA ILE A 80 5.69 41.56 7.21
C ILE A 80 6.71 42.26 8.10
N LYS A 81 8.02 42.04 7.87
CA LYS A 81 9.09 42.69 8.65
C LYS A 81 9.22 44.19 8.35
N SER A 82 8.85 44.63 7.15
CA SER A 82 8.91 46.05 6.76
C SER A 82 7.70 46.85 7.25
N ASP A 83 6.60 46.18 7.57
CA ASP A 83 5.42 46.80 8.15
C ASP A 83 5.60 47.02 9.65
N SER A 84 5.85 48.27 10.05
CA SER A 84 6.03 48.66 11.47
C SER A 84 4.83 48.35 12.38
N SER A 85 3.64 48.12 11.80
CA SER A 85 2.45 47.77 12.55
C SER A 85 2.39 46.28 12.92
N LEU A 86 3.10 45.42 12.17
CA LEU A 86 3.11 43.97 12.36
C LEU A 86 4.29 43.53 13.21
N LYS A 87 4.05 42.61 14.16
CA LYS A 87 5.11 42.05 14.99
C LYS A 87 5.28 40.56 14.71
N VAL A 88 6.40 40.19 14.07
CA VAL A 88 6.78 38.78 13.93
C VAL A 88 7.07 38.20 15.31
N ARG A 89 6.32 37.17 15.69
CA ARG A 89 6.44 36.48 16.97
C ARG A 89 7.31 35.24 16.88
N ALA A 90 7.17 34.46 15.81
CA ALA A 90 7.98 33.27 15.59
C ALA A 90 8.05 32.90 14.11
N ILE A 91 9.15 32.25 13.71
CA ILE A 91 9.27 31.50 12.47
C ILE A 91 9.41 30.03 12.88
N ARG A 92 8.44 29.19 12.51
CA ARG A 92 8.42 27.77 12.83
C ARG A 92 8.79 26.95 11.61
N ILE A 93 9.76 26.06 11.78
CA ILE A 93 10.19 25.10 10.75
C ILE A 93 9.85 23.70 11.28
N MET A 94 8.97 23.00 10.58
CA MET A 94 8.60 21.62 10.93
C MET A 94 9.16 20.66 9.88
N GLY A 95 10.19 19.92 10.27
CA GLY A 95 10.76 18.83 9.49
C GLY A 95 9.76 17.68 9.39
N GLY A 96 9.44 17.26 8.17
CA GLY A 96 8.52 16.16 7.92
C GLY A 96 9.11 15.07 7.05
N ALA A 97 8.79 13.83 7.41
CA ALA A 97 8.98 12.64 6.60
C ALA A 97 7.64 11.94 6.36
N SER A 98 7.55 11.26 5.24
CA SER A 98 6.50 10.27 5.02
C SER A 98 6.75 9.06 5.93
N PRO A 99 5.73 8.23 6.19
CA PRO A 99 5.90 6.97 6.92
C PRO A 99 6.67 5.96 6.04
N GLU A 100 7.97 6.15 5.81
CA GLU A 100 8.78 5.25 4.97
C GLU A 100 10.13 5.00 5.66
N GLY A 101 10.57 3.75 5.76
CA GLY A 101 11.79 3.42 6.50
C GLY A 101 11.57 3.23 8.01
N THR A 102 12.65 3.34 8.79
CA THR A 102 12.64 3.16 10.25
C THR A 102 12.39 4.49 10.96
N THR A 103 11.88 4.46 12.20
CA THR A 103 11.64 5.71 12.95
C THR A 103 12.92 6.52 13.14
N ARG A 104 14.04 5.86 13.48
CA ARG A 104 15.34 6.52 13.61
C ARG A 104 15.73 7.25 12.32
N PHE A 105 15.51 6.61 11.17
CA PHE A 105 15.82 7.21 9.87
C PHE A 105 14.88 8.38 9.55
N ASN A 106 13.59 8.25 9.83
CA ASN A 106 12.62 9.34 9.61
C ASN A 106 12.88 10.54 10.51
N LYS A 107 13.25 10.32 11.77
CA LYS A 107 13.66 11.38 12.69
C LYS A 107 14.87 12.13 12.13
N TRP A 108 15.91 11.40 11.73
CA TRP A 108 17.08 11.98 11.08
C TRP A 108 16.72 12.75 9.80
N LEU A 109 15.87 12.19 8.93
CA LEU A 109 15.41 12.87 7.71
C LEU A 109 14.70 14.19 8.01
N SER A 110 13.77 14.19 8.97
CA SER A 110 13.03 15.40 9.35
C SER A 110 13.95 16.49 9.87
N GLU A 111 14.93 16.12 10.72
CA GLU A 111 15.91 17.03 11.29
C GLU A 111 16.79 17.65 10.18
N GLN A 112 17.35 16.81 9.30
CA GLN A 112 18.20 17.29 8.22
C GLN A 112 17.45 18.17 7.23
N ARG A 113 16.19 17.87 6.93
CA ARG A 113 15.35 18.71 6.05
C ARG A 113 15.05 20.07 6.67
N ALA A 114 14.70 20.11 7.96
CA ALA A 114 14.51 21.35 8.69
C ALA A 114 15.80 22.19 8.66
N ALA A 115 16.96 21.58 8.94
CA ALA A 115 18.25 22.26 8.92
C ALA A 115 18.59 22.85 7.54
N ARG A 116 18.31 22.13 6.44
CA ARG A 116 18.53 22.65 5.07
C ARG A 116 17.65 23.83 4.72
N ILE A 117 16.43 23.83 5.23
CA ILE A 117 15.51 24.97 5.06
C ILE A 117 16.00 26.16 5.87
N THR A 118 16.42 25.96 7.13
CA THR A 118 16.99 27.01 7.97
C THR A 118 18.23 27.63 7.32
N GLU A 119 19.15 26.80 6.82
CA GLU A 119 20.35 27.24 6.11
C GLU A 119 19.99 28.08 4.87
N TYR A 120 19.01 27.63 4.09
CA TYR A 120 18.52 28.38 2.93
C TYR A 120 17.93 29.73 3.33
N MET A 121 17.09 29.77 4.37
CA MET A 121 16.47 31.00 4.84
C MET A 121 17.50 32.02 5.34
N VAL A 122 18.41 31.60 6.21
CA VAL A 122 19.46 32.49 6.75
C VAL A 122 20.34 33.04 5.63
N LYS A 123 20.66 32.23 4.63
CA LYS A 123 21.53 32.63 3.51
C LYS A 123 20.86 33.57 2.50
N ASN A 124 19.57 33.38 2.23
CA ASN A 124 18.87 34.06 1.12
C ASN A 124 17.81 35.08 1.57
N SER A 125 17.57 35.22 2.89
CA SER A 125 16.59 36.19 3.39
C SER A 125 17.02 37.63 3.07
N PRO A 126 16.13 38.47 2.51
CA PRO A 126 16.42 39.88 2.25
C PRO A 126 16.43 40.74 3.53
N VAL A 127 15.99 40.17 4.66
CA VAL A 127 15.91 40.83 5.97
C VAL A 127 16.69 40.02 7.01
N GLU A 128 17.30 40.72 7.97
CA GLU A 128 18.00 40.08 9.07
C GLU A 128 17.03 39.27 9.93
N LEU A 129 17.38 38.00 10.14
CA LEU A 129 16.58 37.07 10.94
C LEU A 129 17.25 36.89 12.30
N ASP A 130 16.57 37.35 13.34
CA ASP A 130 16.97 37.07 14.71
C ASP A 130 16.85 35.55 14.98
N PRO A 131 17.94 34.86 15.35
CA PRO A 131 17.89 33.44 15.66
C PRO A 131 16.90 33.09 16.79
N SER A 132 16.60 34.02 17.70
CA SER A 132 15.71 33.80 18.84
C SER A 132 14.24 33.61 18.45
N ILE A 133 13.81 34.12 17.30
CA ILE A 133 12.45 33.93 16.79
C ILE A 133 12.30 32.68 15.93
N ILE A 134 13.40 32.02 15.55
CA ILE A 134 13.38 30.81 14.73
C ILE A 134 13.32 29.59 15.64
N SER A 135 12.34 28.73 15.41
CA SER A 135 12.21 27.44 16.09
C SER A 135 12.07 26.32 15.07
N ALA A 136 12.69 25.18 15.36
CA ALA A 136 12.66 24.01 14.49
C ALA A 136 12.19 22.77 15.26
N GLU A 137 11.20 22.08 14.72
CA GLU A 137 10.67 20.82 15.24
C GLU A 137 10.85 19.72 14.19
N TYR A 138 11.14 18.49 14.63
CA TYR A 138 11.42 17.37 13.73
C TYR A 138 10.85 16.07 14.32
N PRO A 139 9.53 15.88 14.27
CA PRO A 139 8.85 14.71 14.83
C PRO A 139 9.15 13.39 14.07
N GLY A 140 9.92 13.42 12.99
CA GLY A 140 10.09 12.31 12.08
C GLY A 140 8.94 12.25 11.09
N VAL A 141 8.03 11.30 11.29
CA VAL A 141 6.89 11.10 10.40
C VAL A 141 5.81 12.15 10.66
N ASP A 142 5.29 12.79 9.61
CA ASP A 142 4.16 13.73 9.68
C ASP A 142 2.83 12.96 9.85
N TRP A 143 2.62 12.41 11.04
CA TRP A 143 1.40 11.67 11.40
C TRP A 143 0.14 12.54 11.33
N CYS A 144 0.27 13.83 11.65
CA CYS A 144 -0.82 14.79 11.56
C CYS A 144 -1.25 15.08 10.12
N GLY A 145 -0.28 15.30 9.22
CA GLY A 145 -0.50 15.38 7.79
C GLY A 145 -1.16 14.11 7.25
N LEU A 146 -0.67 12.92 7.65
CA LEU A 146 -1.26 11.66 7.24
C LEU A 146 -2.71 11.53 7.72
N LYS A 147 -3.01 11.87 8.98
CA LYS A 147 -4.37 11.82 9.53
C LYS A 147 -5.33 12.66 8.70
N ARG A 148 -4.95 13.90 8.37
CA ARG A 148 -5.78 14.80 7.55
C ARG A 148 -6.03 14.26 6.16
N ILE A 149 -5.01 13.72 5.51
CA ILE A 149 -5.14 13.08 4.20
C ILE A 149 -6.16 11.93 4.26
N VAL A 150 -6.03 11.06 5.27
CA VAL A 150 -6.95 9.92 5.45
C VAL A 150 -8.37 10.39 5.77
N LEU A 151 -8.51 11.46 6.57
CA LEU A 151 -9.82 12.03 6.85
C LEU A 151 -10.50 12.63 5.60
N ALA A 152 -9.71 13.26 4.73
CA ALA A 152 -10.19 13.94 3.53
C ALA A 152 -10.48 13.00 2.35
N ASP A 153 -9.84 11.84 2.27
CA ASP A 153 -10.07 10.86 1.19
C ASP A 153 -10.96 9.70 1.67
N PRO A 154 -12.24 9.65 1.27
CA PRO A 154 -13.14 8.56 1.63
C PRO A 154 -12.76 7.23 0.97
N ASP A 155 -11.95 7.24 -0.09
CA ASP A 155 -11.56 6.04 -0.86
C ASP A 155 -10.36 5.30 -0.24
N VAL A 156 -9.83 5.76 0.90
CA VAL A 156 -8.73 5.07 1.59
C VAL A 156 -9.20 3.69 2.05
N PRO A 157 -8.55 2.58 1.61
CA PRO A 157 -8.90 1.25 2.10
C PRO A 157 -8.72 1.16 3.62
N ASP A 158 -9.66 0.51 4.31
CA ASP A 158 -9.65 0.35 5.77
C ASP A 158 -9.49 1.67 6.55
N ARG A 159 -10.03 2.77 6.00
CA ARG A 159 -9.89 4.14 6.53
C ARG A 159 -10.00 4.24 8.05
N ASP A 160 -11.04 3.64 8.63
CA ASP A 160 -11.28 3.75 10.07
C ASP A 160 -10.24 2.98 10.91
N GLU A 161 -9.71 1.87 10.41
CA GLU A 161 -8.62 1.13 11.06
C GLU A 161 -7.28 1.88 10.89
N VAL A 162 -7.04 2.48 9.73
CA VAL A 162 -5.90 3.37 9.51
C VAL A 162 -5.93 4.52 10.50
N LEU A 163 -7.07 5.19 10.67
CA LEU A 163 -7.25 6.27 11.64
C LEU A 163 -7.03 5.78 13.07
N ARG A 164 -7.55 4.60 13.45
CA ARG A 164 -7.29 3.99 14.76
C ARG A 164 -5.82 3.70 15.01
N ILE A 165 -5.07 3.24 14.00
CA ILE A 165 -3.62 3.02 14.13
C ILE A 165 -2.89 4.35 14.31
N ILE A 166 -3.26 5.38 13.54
CA ILE A 166 -2.67 6.73 13.65
C ILE A 166 -2.94 7.33 15.02
N ASP A 167 -4.16 7.16 15.54
CA ASP A 167 -4.61 7.71 16.83
C ASP A 167 -4.18 6.90 18.04
N THR A 168 -3.56 5.73 17.85
CA THR A 168 -3.12 4.91 18.98
C THR A 168 -2.07 5.70 19.80
N PRO A 169 -2.32 5.94 21.10
CA PRO A 169 -1.33 6.54 21.99
C PRO A 169 -0.17 5.56 22.22
N GLY A 170 1.07 6.03 22.10
CA GLY A 170 2.27 5.19 22.23
C GLY A 170 3.43 5.68 21.37
N THR A 171 4.52 4.90 21.33
CA THR A 171 5.71 5.20 20.53
C THR A 171 5.39 5.12 19.02
N PRO A 172 5.77 6.13 18.21
CA PRO A 172 5.59 6.13 16.76
C PRO A 172 6.10 4.86 16.04
N ASP A 173 7.02 4.14 16.69
CA ASP A 173 7.65 2.90 16.23
C ASP A 173 6.66 1.79 15.86
N ASP A 174 5.51 1.71 16.55
CA ASP A 174 4.56 0.61 16.33
C ASP A 174 3.53 0.89 15.23
N ARG A 175 3.32 2.17 14.88
CA ARG A 175 2.30 2.56 13.89
C ARG A 175 2.64 2.08 12.49
N MET A 176 3.89 2.26 12.06
CA MET A 176 4.32 1.85 10.71
C MET A 176 4.25 0.33 10.50
N PRO A 177 4.77 -0.53 11.40
CA PRO A 177 4.59 -1.97 11.29
C PRO A 177 3.12 -2.39 11.27
N ARG A 178 2.26 -1.77 12.09
CA ARG A 178 0.82 -2.05 12.11
C ARG A 178 0.16 -1.67 10.79
N LEU A 179 0.44 -0.49 10.23
CA LEU A 179 -0.08 -0.11 8.90
C LEU A 179 0.41 -1.03 7.79
N LYS A 180 1.67 -1.47 7.82
CA LYS A 180 2.22 -2.43 6.84
C LYS A 180 1.63 -3.84 6.98
N LYS A 181 1.18 -4.23 8.17
CA LYS A 181 0.52 -5.52 8.40
C LYS A 181 -1.00 -5.45 8.18
N LEU A 182 -1.58 -4.26 8.26
CA LEU A 182 -3.01 -4.04 8.07
C LEU A 182 -3.44 -4.53 6.69
N HIS A 183 -4.30 -5.55 6.69
CA HIS A 183 -4.91 -6.14 5.50
C HIS A 183 -3.96 -6.24 4.31
N TRP A 184 -2.84 -6.95 4.50
CA TRP A 184 -1.83 -7.20 3.46
C TRP A 184 -1.18 -5.94 2.89
N ALA A 185 -1.02 -4.91 3.72
CA ALA A 185 -0.47 -3.61 3.35
C ALA A 185 -1.29 -2.86 2.29
N ILE A 186 -2.56 -3.23 2.04
CA ILE A 186 -3.38 -2.57 1.01
C ILE A 186 -3.55 -1.06 1.32
N PRO A 187 -3.98 -0.65 2.53
CA PRO A 187 -4.07 0.77 2.87
C PRO A 187 -2.71 1.47 2.80
N TRP A 188 -1.66 0.77 3.26
CA TRP A 188 -0.30 1.29 3.19
C TRP A 188 0.14 1.56 1.75
N MET A 189 -0.09 0.63 0.82
CA MET A 189 0.30 0.74 -0.58
C MET A 189 -0.50 1.83 -1.30
N TYR A 190 -1.78 1.97 -0.96
CA TYR A 190 -2.63 3.06 -1.45
C TYR A 190 -2.06 4.42 -1.02
N LEU A 191 -1.80 4.60 0.27
CA LEU A 191 -1.23 5.83 0.83
C LEU A 191 0.18 6.10 0.29
N TYR A 192 1.00 5.05 0.14
CA TYR A 192 2.35 5.12 -0.40
C TYR A 192 2.37 5.67 -1.83
N ASN A 193 1.50 5.17 -2.70
CA ASN A 193 1.48 5.57 -4.10
C ASN A 193 0.81 6.94 -4.30
N LYS A 194 -0.30 7.20 -3.60
CA LYS A 194 -1.13 8.39 -3.82
C LYS A 194 -0.67 9.61 -3.01
N TYR A 195 -0.26 9.41 -1.75
CA TYR A 195 -0.14 10.51 -0.79
C TYR A 195 1.24 10.67 -0.14
N TYR A 196 2.07 9.62 -0.05
CA TYR A 196 3.40 9.79 0.53
C TYR A 196 4.28 10.80 -0.23
N PRO A 197 4.18 10.96 -1.56
CA PRO A 197 4.86 12.06 -2.26
C PRO A 197 4.55 13.46 -1.69
N SER A 198 3.32 13.73 -1.25
CA SER A 198 2.97 15.02 -0.62
C SER A 198 3.37 15.11 0.85
N LEU A 199 3.49 13.97 1.55
CA LEU A 199 4.01 13.89 2.92
C LEU A 199 5.54 13.93 3.01
N ARG A 200 6.27 13.74 1.90
CA ARG A 200 7.73 13.97 1.82
C ARG A 200 8.04 15.47 1.81
N ALA A 201 7.47 16.21 2.75
CA ALA A 201 7.53 17.65 2.82
C ALA A 201 7.85 18.13 4.23
N SER A 202 8.50 19.29 4.32
CA SER A 202 8.69 20.03 5.56
C SER A 202 7.97 21.37 5.45
N GLN A 203 7.50 21.91 6.57
CA GLN A 203 6.73 23.14 6.60
C GLN A 203 7.55 24.29 7.16
N VAL A 204 7.26 25.50 6.69
CA VAL A 204 7.80 26.74 7.23
C VAL A 204 6.65 27.72 7.41
N GLN A 205 6.55 28.32 8.58
CA GLN A 205 5.47 29.23 8.96
C GLN A 205 6.02 30.49 9.64
N ILE A 206 5.42 31.63 9.37
CA ILE A 206 5.63 32.91 10.05
C ILE A 206 4.39 33.16 10.88
N ILE A 207 4.57 33.30 12.19
CA ILE A 207 3.53 33.69 13.14
C ILE A 207 3.77 35.16 13.47
N TYR A 208 2.77 36.00 13.20
CA TYR A 208 2.86 37.44 13.43
C TYR A 208 1.57 38.00 14.01
N GLU A 209 1.70 39.12 14.70
CA GLU A 209 0.62 39.77 15.42
C GLU A 209 0.23 41.08 14.75
N HIS A 210 -1.08 41.27 14.62
CA HIS A 210 -1.68 42.55 14.27
C HIS A 210 -1.87 43.42 15.51
N PRO A 211 -1.68 44.74 15.39
CA PRO A 211 -2.03 45.66 16.45
C PRO A 211 -3.55 45.61 16.66
N ARG A 212 -3.98 45.71 17.92
CA ARG A 212 -5.42 45.72 18.21
C ARG A 212 -6.06 46.91 17.50
N PRO A 213 -7.17 46.72 16.75
CA PRO A 213 -7.94 47.86 16.31
C PRO A 213 -8.42 48.64 17.56
N PRO A 214 -8.36 49.97 17.55
CA PRO A 214 -8.93 50.75 18.64
C PRO A 214 -10.41 50.38 18.77
N LEU A 215 -10.86 50.12 20.00
CA LEU A 215 -12.26 49.80 20.28
C LEU A 215 -13.14 50.89 19.65
N PRO A 216 -14.20 50.54 18.89
CA PRO A 216 -15.14 51.53 18.41
C PRO A 216 -15.77 52.23 19.62
N ARG A 217 -15.66 53.56 19.69
CA ARG A 217 -16.52 54.36 20.59
C ARG A 217 -17.95 54.06 20.18
N ILE A 218 -18.68 53.34 21.03
CA ILE A 218 -20.11 53.09 20.83
C ILE A 218 -20.83 54.44 20.93
N MET A 219 -21.09 55.08 19.78
CA MET A 219 -22.13 56.09 19.70
C MET A 219 -23.45 55.36 19.64
N ILE A 220 -24.18 55.30 20.75
CA ILE A 220 -25.52 54.74 20.82
C ILE A 220 -26.44 55.65 20.00
N GLY A 221 -26.60 55.34 18.71
CA GLY A 221 -27.70 55.81 17.86
C GLY A 221 -28.66 54.66 17.60
N PRO A 222 -29.99 54.92 17.48
CA PRO A 222 -30.97 53.85 17.31
C PRO A 222 -30.76 53.14 15.97
N GLN A 223 -30.29 51.89 16.00
CA GLN A 223 -30.18 51.07 14.79
C GLN A 223 -31.52 50.40 14.46
N ARG A 224 -32.01 50.65 13.24
CA ARG A 224 -33.09 49.87 12.62
C ARG A 224 -32.47 48.59 12.05
N PHE A 225 -32.92 47.44 12.53
CA PHE A 225 -32.57 46.14 11.96
C PHE A 225 -33.30 45.94 10.63
N ASN A 226 -32.57 45.92 9.52
CA ASN A 226 -33.09 45.41 8.25
C ASN A 226 -32.87 43.89 8.21
N TYR A 227 -33.95 43.14 7.99
CA TYR A 227 -33.91 41.69 7.79
C TYR A 227 -33.12 41.37 6.51
N VAL A 228 -32.07 40.55 6.64
CA VAL A 228 -31.39 39.91 5.50
C VAL A 228 -32.15 38.61 5.20
N PRO A 229 -32.58 38.34 3.96
CA PRO A 229 -33.25 37.09 3.64
C PRO A 229 -32.27 35.91 3.75
N THR A 230 -32.72 34.84 4.41
CA THR A 230 -32.00 33.57 4.54
C THR A 230 -31.66 33.00 3.16
N ILE A 231 -30.38 32.86 2.85
CA ILE A 231 -29.92 32.12 1.66
C ILE A 231 -30.23 30.64 1.90
N ILE A 232 -31.21 30.11 1.17
CA ILE A 232 -31.51 28.68 1.16
C ILE A 232 -30.37 27.97 0.43
N ALA A 233 -29.53 27.23 1.16
CA ALA A 233 -28.50 26.39 0.56
C ALA A 233 -29.15 25.33 -0.35
N PRO A 234 -28.62 25.05 -1.55
CA PRO A 234 -29.13 23.97 -2.38
C PRO A 234 -28.97 22.61 -1.66
N PRO A 235 -29.90 21.66 -1.86
CA PRO A 235 -29.77 20.33 -1.27
C PRO A 235 -28.49 19.67 -1.78
N MET A 236 -27.68 19.18 -0.83
CA MET A 236 -26.44 18.45 -1.12
C MET A 236 -26.71 17.27 -2.07
N PRO A 237 -25.90 17.06 -3.11
CA PRO A 237 -26.03 15.88 -3.95
C PRO A 237 -25.75 14.63 -3.10
N TYR A 238 -26.71 13.71 -3.07
CA TYR A 238 -26.49 12.37 -2.52
C TYR A 238 -25.44 11.66 -3.36
N TYR A 239 -24.24 11.50 -2.83
CA TYR A 239 -23.23 10.62 -3.42
C TYR A 239 -23.71 9.18 -3.25
N HIS A 240 -23.92 8.47 -4.36
CA HIS A 240 -24.02 7.02 -4.32
C HIS A 240 -22.68 6.48 -3.82
N ILE A 241 -22.65 5.93 -2.61
CA ILE A 241 -21.53 5.12 -2.14
C ILE A 241 -21.41 3.97 -3.13
N LEU A 242 -20.36 4.01 -3.96
CA LEU A 242 -19.95 2.85 -4.75
C LEU A 242 -19.64 1.75 -3.74
N THR A 243 -20.57 0.80 -3.61
CA THR A 243 -20.41 -0.33 -2.71
C THR A 243 -19.22 -1.12 -3.19
N ASP A 244 -18.15 -1.05 -2.40
CA ASP A 244 -16.88 -1.72 -2.60
C ASP A 244 -17.15 -3.20 -2.89
N ARG A 245 -16.82 -3.66 -4.10
CA ARG A 245 -17.09 -5.05 -4.46
C ARG A 245 -16.07 -5.91 -3.71
N PRO A 246 -16.49 -6.84 -2.84
CA PRO A 246 -15.56 -7.65 -2.08
C PRO A 246 -14.66 -8.47 -3.03
N PHE A 247 -13.35 -8.32 -2.85
CA PHE A 247 -12.33 -9.08 -3.57
C PHE A 247 -12.19 -10.47 -2.97
N TYR A 248 -12.47 -11.50 -3.78
CA TYR A 248 -12.32 -12.90 -3.38
C TYR A 248 -11.28 -13.58 -4.26
N MET A 249 -10.29 -14.19 -3.61
CA MET A 249 -9.23 -14.94 -4.27
C MET A 249 -8.94 -16.20 -3.48
N THR A 250 -8.42 -17.23 -4.13
CA THR A 250 -7.83 -18.37 -3.42
C THR A 250 -6.41 -18.65 -3.90
N VAL A 251 -5.62 -19.25 -3.02
CA VAL A 251 -4.36 -19.89 -3.37
C VAL A 251 -4.49 -21.36 -3.04
N SER A 252 -4.08 -22.23 -3.95
CA SER A 252 -4.24 -23.67 -3.79
C SER A 252 -2.96 -24.44 -4.06
N THR A 253 -2.90 -25.65 -3.51
CA THR A 253 -1.90 -26.66 -3.88
C THR A 253 -2.58 -28.02 -4.01
N ASN A 254 -2.30 -28.73 -5.09
CA ASN A 254 -2.80 -30.06 -5.40
C ASN A 254 -1.96 -31.10 -4.67
N MET A 255 -2.55 -31.67 -3.61
CA MET A 255 -1.88 -32.64 -2.75
C MET A 255 -1.53 -33.94 -3.48
N LEU A 256 -2.19 -34.26 -4.60
CA LEU A 256 -1.80 -35.41 -5.42
C LEU A 256 -0.42 -35.20 -6.05
N TYR A 257 -0.11 -33.99 -6.48
CA TYR A 257 1.20 -33.65 -7.03
C TYR A 257 2.27 -33.58 -5.94
N ASP A 258 1.90 -33.14 -4.73
CA ASP A 258 2.80 -33.15 -3.57
C ASP A 258 3.26 -34.56 -3.20
N LEU A 259 2.38 -35.58 -3.31
CA LEU A 259 2.75 -37.00 -3.13
C LEU A 259 3.82 -37.46 -4.13
N PHE A 260 3.82 -36.88 -5.33
CA PHE A 260 4.82 -37.11 -6.37
C PHE A 260 5.96 -36.10 -6.31
N LEU A 261 6.12 -35.36 -5.20
CA LEU A 261 7.14 -34.32 -5.08
C LEU A 261 7.13 -33.38 -6.28
N ILE A 262 5.95 -32.95 -6.75
CA ILE A 262 5.81 -31.95 -7.81
C ILE A 262 5.26 -30.68 -7.16
N PRO A 263 6.14 -29.73 -6.77
CA PRO A 263 5.72 -28.43 -6.31
C PRO A 263 4.75 -27.78 -7.29
N ASN A 264 3.64 -27.30 -6.76
CA ASN A 264 2.59 -26.69 -7.54
C ASN A 264 1.89 -25.58 -6.76
N VAL A 265 1.39 -24.60 -7.50
CA VAL A 265 0.63 -23.48 -6.96
C VAL A 265 -0.49 -23.12 -7.91
N GLY A 266 -1.68 -22.96 -7.35
CA GLY A 266 -2.86 -22.46 -8.03
C GLY A 266 -3.31 -21.13 -7.47
N ILE A 267 -3.86 -20.27 -8.34
CA ILE A 267 -4.49 -19.02 -7.96
C ILE A 267 -5.85 -18.93 -8.65
N ASP A 268 -6.93 -18.72 -7.89
CA ASP A 268 -8.30 -18.60 -8.42
C ASP A 268 -8.88 -17.21 -8.11
N PHE A 269 -9.28 -16.47 -9.15
CA PHE A 269 -9.83 -15.11 -9.03
C PHE A 269 -11.36 -15.13 -9.24
N TYR A 270 -12.11 -14.62 -8.27
CA TYR A 270 -13.55 -14.51 -8.40
C TYR A 270 -13.94 -13.28 -9.23
N MET A 271 -14.71 -13.49 -10.30
CA MET A 271 -15.13 -12.44 -11.24
C MET A 271 -16.57 -11.97 -11.01
N GLY A 272 -17.20 -12.44 -9.93
CA GLY A 272 -18.60 -12.15 -9.63
C GLY A 272 -19.58 -13.04 -10.39
N LYS A 273 -20.87 -12.95 -10.03
CA LYS A 273 -21.95 -13.75 -10.64
C LYS A 273 -21.66 -15.26 -10.68
N ARG A 274 -20.95 -15.80 -9.67
CA ARG A 274 -20.55 -17.21 -9.56
C ARG A 274 -19.57 -17.67 -10.65
N TRP A 275 -18.74 -16.78 -11.17
CA TRP A 275 -17.66 -17.12 -12.09
C TRP A 275 -16.31 -16.90 -11.42
N SER A 276 -15.35 -17.77 -11.71
CA SER A 276 -13.96 -17.60 -11.30
C SER A 276 -12.99 -18.11 -12.37
N ALA A 277 -11.74 -17.69 -12.29
CA ALA A 277 -10.69 -18.06 -13.22
C ALA A 277 -9.46 -18.53 -12.44
N GLU A 278 -9.07 -19.78 -12.67
CA GLU A 278 -7.95 -20.42 -12.00
C GLU A 278 -6.78 -20.60 -12.95
N ILE A 279 -5.58 -20.27 -12.46
CA ILE A 279 -4.31 -20.56 -13.11
C ILE A 279 -3.50 -21.44 -12.18
N ASN A 280 -3.07 -22.59 -12.68
CA ASN A 280 -2.20 -23.52 -11.98
C ASN A 280 -0.83 -23.57 -12.64
N TRP A 281 0.22 -23.69 -11.84
CA TRP A 281 1.58 -23.89 -12.30
C TRP A 281 2.27 -24.98 -11.50
N ASN A 282 2.96 -25.88 -12.19
CA ASN A 282 3.65 -27.02 -11.61
C ASN A 282 5.11 -27.01 -12.09
N TYR A 283 6.04 -27.32 -11.19
CA TYR A 283 7.45 -27.37 -11.53
C TYR A 283 8.19 -28.42 -10.71
N ALA A 284 8.71 -29.42 -11.40
CA ALA A 284 9.53 -30.50 -10.86
C ALA A 284 10.76 -30.72 -11.73
N TRP A 285 11.93 -30.75 -11.10
CA TRP A 285 13.20 -30.98 -11.76
C TRP A 285 14.12 -31.83 -10.89
N TRP A 286 14.13 -33.15 -11.12
CA TRP A 286 14.97 -34.06 -10.34
C TRP A 286 15.80 -34.98 -11.25
N LYS A 287 17.04 -35.28 -10.83
CA LYS A 287 17.88 -36.36 -11.37
C LYS A 287 18.75 -36.96 -10.27
N SER A 288 18.97 -38.29 -10.16
CA SER A 288 19.99 -38.84 -9.25
C SER A 288 20.59 -40.20 -9.70
N ASP A 289 21.90 -40.27 -9.90
CA ASP A 289 22.58 -41.33 -10.67
C ASP A 289 23.56 -42.19 -9.84
N ARG A 290 23.85 -43.40 -10.34
CA ARG A 290 25.17 -43.63 -10.98
C ARG A 290 25.13 -43.85 -12.51
N ILE A 291 23.98 -44.19 -13.11
CA ILE A 291 23.79 -44.18 -14.60
C ILE A 291 22.33 -43.83 -15.00
N HIS A 292 21.76 -42.75 -14.46
CA HIS A 292 20.47 -42.12 -14.84
C HIS A 292 19.20 -42.48 -14.05
N TRP A 293 18.67 -41.46 -13.39
CA TRP A 293 17.27 -41.38 -12.97
C TRP A 293 16.83 -39.93 -13.09
N TYR A 294 15.91 -39.57 -13.98
CA TYR A 294 15.38 -38.20 -13.96
C TYR A 294 13.87 -38.14 -14.10
N TRP A 295 13.38 -37.01 -13.59
CA TRP A 295 12.00 -36.74 -13.35
C TRP A 295 11.79 -35.23 -13.54
N ARG A 296 11.44 -34.86 -14.78
CA ARG A 296 11.11 -33.47 -15.16
C ARG A 296 9.64 -33.38 -15.49
N TYR A 297 8.98 -32.43 -14.87
CA TYR A 297 7.59 -32.10 -15.18
C TYR A 297 7.40 -30.61 -14.94
N TYR A 298 7.08 -29.87 -15.99
CA TYR A 298 6.73 -28.46 -15.84
C TYR A 298 5.63 -28.07 -16.79
N GLY A 299 4.72 -27.24 -16.31
CA GLY A 299 3.54 -26.87 -17.05
C GLY A 299 2.46 -26.29 -16.17
N GLY A 300 1.48 -25.71 -16.81
CA GLY A 300 0.35 -25.10 -16.14
C GLY A 300 -0.95 -25.34 -16.87
N ASP A 301 -2.03 -24.93 -16.24
CA ASP A 301 -3.35 -24.93 -16.81
C ASP A 301 -4.12 -23.68 -16.42
N LEU A 302 -5.09 -23.35 -17.25
CA LEU A 302 -6.04 -22.28 -17.07
C LEU A 302 -7.44 -22.88 -17.08
N THR A 303 -8.29 -22.46 -16.13
CA THR A 303 -9.68 -22.91 -16.00
C THR A 303 -10.60 -21.74 -15.79
N ILE A 304 -11.74 -21.75 -16.46
CA ILE A 304 -12.82 -20.80 -16.18
C ILE A 304 -13.94 -21.57 -15.49
N LYS A 305 -14.19 -21.32 -14.21
CA LYS A 305 -15.14 -22.07 -13.40
C LYS A 305 -16.46 -21.31 -13.26
N LYS A 306 -17.57 -22.04 -13.41
CA LYS A 306 -18.91 -21.61 -13.01
C LYS A 306 -19.32 -22.37 -11.75
N TRP A 307 -19.63 -21.62 -10.69
CA TRP A 307 -20.08 -22.16 -9.41
C TRP A 307 -21.61 -22.26 -9.34
N PHE A 308 -22.13 -23.35 -8.77
CA PHE A 308 -23.58 -23.60 -8.66
C PHE A 308 -23.96 -24.49 -7.46
N GLY A 309 -25.26 -24.54 -7.18
CA GLY A 309 -25.82 -25.14 -5.97
C GLY A 309 -26.07 -24.11 -4.86
N LYS A 310 -26.69 -24.55 -3.75
CA LYS A 310 -27.06 -23.68 -2.61
C LYS A 310 -25.81 -23.07 -1.94
N LYS A 311 -24.76 -23.88 -1.70
CA LYS A 311 -23.50 -23.40 -1.11
C LYS A 311 -22.86 -22.27 -1.94
N ALA A 312 -22.87 -22.40 -3.28
CA ALA A 312 -22.34 -21.38 -4.20
C ALA A 312 -23.18 -20.08 -4.30
N GLN A 313 -24.44 -20.10 -3.85
CA GLN A 313 -25.27 -18.89 -3.79
C GLN A 313 -24.96 -18.05 -2.55
N GLY A 314 -24.70 -18.71 -1.42
CA GLY A 314 -24.34 -18.05 -0.17
C GLY A 314 -22.90 -17.59 -0.14
N LYS A 315 -21.97 -18.36 -0.74
CA LYS A 315 -20.54 -18.11 -0.59
C LYS A 315 -19.71 -18.40 -1.86
N PRO A 316 -18.78 -17.50 -2.25
CA PRO A 316 -17.78 -17.78 -3.28
C PRO A 316 -16.93 -19.03 -2.98
N PHE A 317 -16.43 -19.68 -4.02
CA PHE A 317 -15.51 -20.83 -3.92
C PHE A 317 -16.02 -22.01 -3.08
N SER A 318 -17.34 -22.16 -2.96
CA SER A 318 -17.97 -23.19 -2.13
C SER A 318 -19.02 -23.95 -2.92
N GLY A 319 -19.04 -25.27 -2.78
CA GLY A 319 -19.96 -26.16 -3.49
C GLY A 319 -19.46 -26.57 -4.88
N HIS A 320 -20.39 -26.83 -5.79
CA HIS A 320 -20.09 -27.42 -7.09
C HIS A 320 -19.58 -26.37 -8.08
N HIS A 321 -18.64 -26.78 -8.92
CA HIS A 321 -18.17 -25.98 -10.04
C HIS A 321 -17.95 -26.82 -11.30
N ILE A 322 -18.08 -26.17 -12.46
CA ILE A 322 -17.82 -26.76 -13.77
C ILE A 322 -17.18 -25.73 -14.68
N GLY A 323 -16.26 -26.14 -15.54
CA GLY A 323 -15.53 -25.19 -16.37
C GLY A 323 -14.71 -25.81 -17.49
N PRO A 324 -14.53 -25.12 -18.63
CA PRO A 324 -13.51 -25.50 -19.58
C PRO A 324 -12.12 -25.22 -19.00
N TYR A 325 -11.17 -26.09 -19.36
CA TYR A 325 -9.76 -25.88 -19.06
C TYR A 325 -8.88 -26.14 -20.28
N PHE A 326 -7.72 -25.51 -20.26
CA PHE A 326 -6.63 -25.76 -21.17
C PHE A 326 -5.34 -25.97 -20.37
N GLN A 327 -4.63 -27.04 -20.68
CA GLN A 327 -3.38 -27.42 -20.03
C GLN A 327 -2.26 -27.48 -21.05
N MET A 328 -1.08 -27.03 -20.63
CA MET A 328 0.14 -27.06 -21.42
C MET A 328 1.31 -27.46 -20.52
N LEU A 329 1.88 -28.63 -20.81
CA LEU A 329 2.93 -29.21 -20.00
C LEU A 329 4.00 -29.87 -20.85
N THR A 330 5.14 -30.10 -20.26
CA THR A 330 6.17 -30.97 -20.81
C THR A 330 6.74 -31.84 -19.70
N TYR A 331 7.22 -33.00 -20.11
CA TYR A 331 7.68 -34.03 -19.19
C TYR A 331 8.85 -34.77 -19.78
N ASP A 332 9.66 -35.32 -18.89
CA ASP A 332 10.73 -36.25 -19.20
C ASP A 332 10.82 -37.25 -18.04
N PHE A 333 10.34 -38.46 -18.30
CA PHE A 333 10.32 -39.55 -17.32
C PHE A 333 11.24 -40.68 -17.78
N GLU A 334 12.24 -41.00 -16.95
CA GLU A 334 13.12 -42.15 -17.14
C GLU A 334 13.09 -43.06 -15.92
N LEU A 335 12.65 -44.31 -16.11
CA LEU A 335 12.54 -45.34 -15.07
C LEU A 335 13.51 -46.50 -15.34
N GLY A 336 14.81 -46.18 -15.50
CA GLY A 336 15.89 -47.18 -15.54
C GLY A 336 15.93 -48.05 -16.80
N GLY A 337 16.05 -47.44 -17.99
CA GLY A 337 16.32 -48.15 -19.25
C GLY A 337 15.40 -47.82 -20.42
N LYS A 338 14.28 -47.15 -20.19
CA LYS A 338 13.45 -46.52 -21.24
C LYS A 338 12.92 -45.22 -20.69
N GLY A 339 12.86 -44.21 -21.55
CA GLY A 339 12.23 -42.97 -21.14
C GLY A 339 11.42 -42.30 -22.23
N TYR A 340 10.56 -41.40 -21.76
CA TYR A 340 9.53 -40.74 -22.53
C TYR A 340 9.63 -39.24 -22.29
N GLN A 341 9.94 -38.52 -23.36
CA GLN A 341 10.11 -37.07 -23.31
C GLN A 341 9.11 -36.41 -24.23
N ALA A 342 8.38 -35.41 -23.75
CA ALA A 342 7.61 -34.55 -24.62
C ALA A 342 8.55 -33.75 -25.54
N ARG A 343 8.26 -33.69 -26.84
CA ARG A 343 9.14 -33.02 -27.83
C ARG A 343 9.33 -31.53 -27.55
N ARG A 344 8.26 -30.88 -27.09
CA ARG A 344 8.28 -29.46 -26.72
C ARG A 344 7.18 -29.17 -25.71
N TRP A 345 5.93 -29.45 -26.11
CA TRP A 345 4.74 -29.28 -25.30
C TRP A 345 3.71 -30.37 -25.62
N THR A 346 3.07 -30.87 -24.58
CA THR A 346 1.85 -31.65 -24.63
C THR A 346 0.72 -30.77 -24.14
N HIS A 347 -0.39 -30.78 -24.87
CA HIS A 347 -1.54 -29.95 -24.56
C HIS A 347 -2.74 -30.84 -24.25
N ALA A 348 -3.64 -30.34 -23.41
CA ALA A 348 -4.95 -30.91 -23.23
C ALA A 348 -6.00 -29.81 -23.13
N ALA A 349 -7.19 -30.07 -23.66
CA ALA A 349 -8.34 -29.18 -23.52
C ALA A 349 -9.57 -30.01 -23.20
N GLY A 350 -10.40 -29.55 -22.28
CA GLY A 350 -11.52 -30.34 -21.81
C GLY A 350 -12.46 -29.57 -20.88
N ILE A 351 -13.34 -30.32 -20.23
CA ILE A 351 -14.25 -29.82 -19.20
C ILE A 351 -13.87 -30.48 -17.88
N ALA A 352 -13.79 -29.67 -16.82
CA ALA A 352 -13.58 -30.11 -15.45
C ALA A 352 -14.85 -29.86 -14.63
N TYR A 353 -15.13 -30.79 -13.72
CA TYR A 353 -16.15 -30.69 -12.70
C TYR A 353 -15.50 -30.89 -11.35
N GLY A 354 -15.91 -30.10 -10.36
CA GLY A 354 -15.41 -30.25 -9.01
C GLY A 354 -16.36 -29.80 -7.91
N TYR A 355 -15.91 -30.03 -6.68
CA TYR A 355 -16.62 -29.69 -5.45
C TYR A 355 -15.64 -29.20 -4.40
N SER A 356 -15.92 -28.01 -3.84
CA SER A 356 -15.15 -27.37 -2.78
C SER A 356 -15.92 -27.43 -1.46
N MET A 357 -15.28 -27.95 -0.42
CA MET A 357 -15.85 -28.06 0.93
C MET A 357 -14.93 -27.45 1.98
N PRO A 358 -15.48 -26.81 3.03
CA PRO A 358 -14.67 -26.19 4.07
C PRO A 358 -14.05 -27.21 5.03
N ILE A 359 -12.84 -26.91 5.53
CA ILE A 359 -12.15 -27.66 6.60
C ILE A 359 -11.95 -26.77 7.84
N THR A 360 -11.55 -25.52 7.64
CA THR A 360 -11.35 -24.54 8.73
C THR A 360 -11.93 -23.19 8.32
N SER A 361 -11.85 -22.17 9.18
CA SER A 361 -12.33 -20.82 8.85
C SER A 361 -11.73 -20.22 7.57
N ARG A 362 -10.56 -20.69 7.10
CA ARG A 362 -9.91 -20.18 5.88
C ARG A 362 -9.45 -21.27 4.89
N LEU A 363 -9.64 -22.54 5.20
CA LEU A 363 -9.20 -23.64 4.33
C LEU A 363 -10.40 -24.42 3.81
N ASN A 364 -10.34 -24.74 2.52
CA ASN A 364 -11.24 -25.67 1.84
C ASN A 364 -10.44 -26.83 1.25
N LEU A 365 -11.12 -27.95 1.03
CA LEU A 365 -10.68 -29.05 0.20
C LEU A 365 -11.48 -29.02 -1.10
N ASP A 366 -10.79 -28.91 -2.23
CA ASP A 366 -11.40 -28.93 -3.57
C ASP A 366 -11.05 -30.22 -4.30
N PHE A 367 -12.08 -30.92 -4.78
CA PHE A 367 -11.95 -32.14 -5.56
C PHE A 367 -12.35 -31.85 -7.00
N THR A 368 -11.45 -32.09 -7.95
CA THR A 368 -11.71 -31.80 -9.36
C THR A 368 -11.31 -32.97 -10.25
N ILE A 369 -12.19 -33.34 -11.18
CA ILE A 369 -11.92 -34.32 -12.24
C ILE A 369 -12.27 -33.70 -13.60
N GLY A 370 -11.40 -33.93 -14.58
CA GLY A 370 -11.57 -33.38 -15.93
C GLY A 370 -11.39 -34.40 -17.03
N LEU A 371 -12.32 -34.39 -17.98
CA LEU A 371 -12.25 -35.17 -19.21
C LEU A 371 -11.81 -34.24 -20.34
N GLY A 372 -10.77 -34.63 -21.08
CA GLY A 372 -10.21 -33.78 -22.13
C GLY A 372 -9.57 -34.54 -23.27
N TYR A 373 -9.39 -33.82 -24.36
CA TYR A 373 -8.63 -34.27 -25.51
C TYR A 373 -7.18 -33.82 -25.35
N SER A 374 -6.27 -34.78 -25.25
CA SER A 374 -4.82 -34.54 -25.19
C SER A 374 -4.17 -34.72 -26.55
N TRP A 375 -3.24 -33.82 -26.90
CA TRP A 375 -2.43 -33.95 -28.10
C TRP A 375 -0.98 -33.48 -27.89
N GLY A 376 -0.06 -34.17 -28.56
CA GLY A 376 1.35 -33.84 -28.48
C GLY A 376 2.22 -34.84 -29.25
N GLN A 377 3.51 -34.57 -29.26
CA GLN A 377 4.53 -35.50 -29.75
C GLN A 377 5.46 -35.83 -28.60
N PHE A 378 5.87 -37.09 -28.53
CA PHE A 378 6.83 -37.55 -27.54
C PHE A 378 7.89 -38.44 -28.19
N TYR A 379 9.10 -38.34 -27.66
CA TYR A 379 10.23 -39.18 -27.98
C TYR A 379 10.22 -40.40 -27.07
N LYS A 380 10.50 -41.55 -27.67
CA LYS A 380 10.90 -42.75 -26.94
C LYS A 380 12.42 -42.87 -27.11
N TYR A 381 13.16 -42.88 -26.01
CA TYR A 381 14.60 -43.11 -26.02
C TYR A 381 14.98 -44.24 -25.08
N VAL A 382 16.19 -44.74 -25.27
CA VAL A 382 16.85 -45.73 -24.41
C VAL A 382 18.21 -45.15 -24.04
N PRO A 383 18.56 -45.05 -22.74
CA PRO A 383 19.90 -44.72 -22.31
C PRO A 383 20.86 -45.88 -22.66
N ILE A 384 21.90 -45.62 -23.46
CA ILE A 384 22.96 -46.58 -23.82
C ILE A 384 24.30 -45.87 -23.64
N ASP A 385 25.22 -46.44 -22.86
CA ASP A 385 26.59 -45.91 -22.67
C ASP A 385 26.64 -44.39 -22.47
N ASN A 386 25.85 -43.90 -21.51
CA ASN A 386 25.74 -42.48 -21.13
C ASN A 386 25.13 -41.54 -22.21
N HIS A 387 24.51 -42.10 -23.26
CA HIS A 387 23.83 -41.36 -24.32
C HIS A 387 22.34 -41.69 -24.40
N TYR A 388 21.50 -40.69 -24.69
CA TYR A 388 20.07 -40.86 -24.92
C TYR A 388 19.79 -41.19 -26.39
N VAL A 389 19.66 -42.48 -26.69
CA VAL A 389 19.42 -42.93 -28.07
C VAL A 389 17.94 -42.83 -28.38
N TRP A 390 17.57 -41.82 -29.18
CA TRP A 390 16.23 -41.65 -29.72
C TRP A 390 15.87 -42.86 -30.60
N LYS A 391 14.80 -43.58 -30.22
CA LYS A 391 14.29 -44.75 -30.95
C LYS A 391 13.13 -44.41 -31.88
N ALA A 392 12.19 -43.57 -31.43
CA ALA A 392 11.05 -43.17 -32.26
C ALA A 392 10.42 -41.85 -31.79
N THR A 393 9.80 -41.13 -32.73
CA THR A 393 8.85 -40.05 -32.41
C THR A 393 7.45 -40.55 -32.62
N LYS A 394 6.61 -40.42 -31.60
CA LYS A 394 5.20 -40.77 -31.69
C LYS A 394 4.33 -39.54 -31.49
N ARG A 395 3.17 -39.52 -32.15
CA ARG A 395 2.12 -38.52 -31.96
C ARG A 395 1.03 -39.15 -31.10
N ARG A 396 0.62 -38.47 -30.03
CA ARG A 396 -0.50 -38.87 -29.18
C ARG A 396 -1.68 -37.94 -29.45
N LYS A 397 -2.86 -38.53 -29.60
CA LYS A 397 -4.16 -37.88 -29.71
C LYS A 397 -5.16 -38.78 -29.01
N MET A 398 -5.72 -38.36 -27.88
CA MET A 398 -6.56 -39.24 -27.08
C MET A 398 -7.54 -38.45 -26.21
N ILE A 399 -8.79 -38.90 -26.15
CA ILE A 399 -9.76 -38.45 -25.15
C ILE A 399 -9.56 -39.33 -23.92
N SER A 400 -9.31 -38.72 -22.76
CA SER A 400 -9.12 -39.45 -21.49
C SER A 400 -9.39 -38.53 -20.30
N PRO A 401 -9.47 -39.08 -19.07
CA PRO A 401 -9.29 -38.28 -17.87
C PRO A 401 -7.90 -37.63 -17.95
N THR A 402 -7.86 -36.31 -18.16
CA THR A 402 -6.62 -35.53 -18.34
C THR A 402 -6.35 -34.61 -17.17
N ARG A 403 -7.28 -34.51 -16.22
CA ARG A 403 -7.12 -33.73 -14.99
C ARG A 403 -7.73 -34.45 -13.80
N LEU A 404 -6.99 -34.46 -12.69
CA LEU A 404 -7.42 -34.98 -11.40
C LEU A 404 -6.71 -34.19 -10.30
N GLU A 405 -7.47 -33.62 -9.37
CA GLU A 405 -6.94 -32.75 -8.33
C GLU A 405 -7.65 -33.02 -6.99
N VAL A 406 -6.84 -33.03 -5.94
CA VAL A 406 -7.29 -32.92 -4.55
C VAL A 406 -6.52 -31.75 -3.96
N SER A 407 -7.12 -30.57 -4.00
CA SER A 407 -6.46 -29.31 -3.73
C SER A 407 -6.78 -28.81 -2.33
N LEU A 408 -5.74 -28.49 -1.55
CA LEU A 408 -5.90 -27.68 -0.36
C LEU A 408 -5.99 -26.22 -0.80
N VAL A 409 -7.10 -25.57 -0.49
CA VAL A 409 -7.45 -24.22 -0.97
C VAL A 409 -7.49 -23.26 0.20
N TRP A 410 -6.69 -22.20 0.14
CA TRP A 410 -6.69 -21.12 1.10
C TRP A 410 -7.51 -19.94 0.59
N LEU A 411 -8.53 -19.56 1.37
CA LEU A 411 -9.40 -18.41 1.10
C LEU A 411 -8.72 -17.09 1.48
N LEU A 412 -8.53 -16.24 0.48
CA LEU A 412 -7.95 -14.90 0.60
C LEU A 412 -9.00 -13.83 0.29
N GLY A 413 -8.88 -12.67 0.94
CA GLY A 413 -9.84 -11.57 0.86
C GLY A 413 -10.54 -11.26 2.19
N HIS A 414 -11.02 -10.02 2.32
CA HIS A 414 -11.76 -9.55 3.49
C HIS A 414 -13.16 -10.18 3.50
N GLY A 415 -13.53 -10.84 4.60
CA GLY A 415 -14.80 -11.57 4.72
C GLY A 415 -14.86 -12.92 3.99
N ASN A 416 -13.79 -13.36 3.31
CA ASN A 416 -13.73 -14.69 2.69
C ASN A 416 -13.36 -15.77 3.72
N VAL A 417 -14.28 -16.04 4.65
CA VAL A 417 -14.09 -17.02 5.74
C VAL A 417 -15.26 -18.00 5.78
N ASN A 418 -15.00 -19.25 6.15
CA ASN A 418 -16.04 -20.25 6.42
C ASN A 418 -16.68 -19.91 7.76
N THR A 419 -18.01 -19.82 7.79
CA THR A 419 -18.77 -19.61 9.02
C THR A 419 -18.85 -20.91 9.82
N GLU A 420 -19.29 -20.85 11.09
CA GLU A 420 -19.52 -22.06 11.88
C GLU A 420 -20.58 -22.97 11.21
N GLU A 421 -21.65 -22.38 10.64
CA GLU A 421 -22.67 -23.14 9.90
C GLU A 421 -22.11 -23.87 8.66
N ASP A 422 -21.07 -23.30 8.02
CA ASP A 422 -20.40 -23.94 6.89
C ASP A 422 -19.57 -25.17 7.34
N LEU A 423 -19.02 -25.14 8.55
CA LEU A 423 -18.12 -26.18 9.09
C LEU A 423 -18.88 -27.36 9.72
N GLU A 424 -20.11 -27.13 10.19
CA GLU A 424 -20.96 -28.16 10.81
C GLU A 424 -21.68 -29.08 9.79
N LYS A 425 -21.60 -28.79 8.48
CA LYS A 425 -22.33 -29.49 7.39
C LYS A 425 -21.44 -30.11 6.31
#